data_AF-A0A9X9PY73-F1
#
_entry.id   AF-A0A9X9PY73-F1
#
_cell.length_a   1.000
_cell.length_b   1.000
_cell.length_c   1.000
_cell.angle_alpha   90.00
_cell.angle_beta   90.00
_cell.angle_gamma   90.00
#
_symmetry.space_group_name_H-M   'P 1'
#
loop_
_entity.id
_entity.type
_entity.pdbx_description
1 polymer ?
#
loop_
_entity_poly.entity_id
_entity_poly.type
_entity_poly.pdbx_seq_one_letter_code
_entity_poly.pdbx_strand_id
1 'polypeptide(L)'
;MLLQTFNLFRAGISLDGWEESHVENFLTELHQQLEYLGALRGPGAEQNSGVLSGGNPRLQVKKYFWRIHDYLENQEYSSCAWTIVRVEIIQCLFFAFPLVRKLSKQETDSLKVEQEPSPGFKSIG
;
A
#
# COMPACT_ATOMS: atom_id res chain seq x y z
N MET A 1 -0.96 2.62 -4.76
CA MET A 1 0.47 2.29 -4.94
C MET A 1 0.70 0.85 -4.52
N LEU A 2 0.67 0.53 -3.22
CA LEU A 2 0.95 -0.82 -2.70
C LEU A 2 0.17 -1.96 -3.39
N LEU A 3 -1.16 -1.84 -3.52
CA LEU A 3 -1.97 -2.88 -4.16
C LEU A 3 -1.63 -3.07 -5.65
N GLN A 4 -1.29 -1.99 -6.35
CA GLN A 4 -0.91 -2.06 -7.76
C GLN A 4 0.48 -2.69 -7.92
N THR A 5 1.42 -2.35 -7.02
CA THR A 5 2.73 -3.01 -6.92
C THR A 5 2.61 -4.51 -6.66
N PHE A 6 1.74 -4.91 -5.72
CA PHE A 6 1.51 -6.32 -5.41
C PHE A 6 1.04 -7.09 -6.66
N ASN A 7 0.05 -6.55 -7.37
CA ASN A 7 -0.48 -7.19 -8.58
C ASN A 7 0.57 -7.28 -9.70
N LEU A 8 1.37 -6.23 -9.90
CA LEU A 8 2.43 -6.20 -10.91
C LEU A 8 3.49 -7.28 -10.64
N PHE A 9 3.98 -7.37 -9.41
CA PHE A 9 5.03 -8.34 -9.05
C PHE A 9 4.51 -9.77 -9.01
N ARG A 10 3.27 -9.99 -8.59
CA ARG A 10 2.62 -11.30 -8.64
C ARG A 10 2.52 -11.83 -10.07
N ALA A 11 2.17 -10.98 -11.04
CA ALA A 11 2.16 -11.34 -12.45
C ALA A 11 3.58 -11.57 -13.02
N GLY A 12 4.57 -10.84 -12.51
CA GLY A 12 5.98 -11.02 -12.90
C GLY A 12 6.58 -12.36 -12.50
N ILE A 13 6.23 -12.90 -11.33
CA ILE A 13 6.69 -14.23 -10.88
C ILE A 13 6.30 -15.31 -11.89
N SER A 14 5.07 -15.25 -12.43
CA SER A 14 4.59 -16.25 -13.38
C SER A 14 5.28 -16.23 -14.74
N LEU A 15 6.03 -15.18 -15.07
CA LEU A 15 6.52 -14.95 -16.42
C LEU A 15 8.04 -15.19 -16.58
N ASP A 16 8.83 -14.90 -15.55
CA ASP A 16 10.29 -14.79 -15.71
C ASP A 16 11.07 -15.80 -14.83
N GLY A 17 10.41 -16.49 -13.88
CA GLY A 17 11.08 -17.51 -13.05
C GLY A 17 12.28 -17.02 -12.23
N TRP A 18 12.33 -15.72 -11.91
CA TRP A 18 13.40 -15.11 -11.12
C TRP A 18 13.39 -15.61 -9.68
N GLU A 19 14.55 -15.54 -9.00
CA GLU A 19 14.79 -15.95 -7.60
C GLU A 19 13.56 -15.80 -6.72
N GLU A 20 12.79 -16.89 -6.70
CA GLU A 20 11.40 -16.91 -6.29
C GLU A 20 11.30 -16.46 -4.83
N SER A 21 12.27 -16.87 -4.02
CA SER A 21 12.40 -16.56 -2.60
C SER A 21 12.44 -15.06 -2.29
N HIS A 22 13.16 -14.24 -3.07
CA HIS A 22 13.27 -12.81 -2.79
C HIS A 22 11.99 -12.07 -3.14
N VAL A 23 11.34 -12.44 -4.25
CA VAL A 23 10.09 -11.81 -4.68
C VAL A 23 8.93 -12.27 -3.79
N GLU A 24 8.89 -13.54 -3.39
CA GLU A 24 7.91 -14.08 -2.45
C GLU A 24 7.99 -13.41 -1.07
N ASN A 25 9.20 -13.25 -0.52
CA ASN A 25 9.41 -12.54 0.74
C ASN A 25 8.92 -11.10 0.63
N PHE A 26 9.25 -10.42 -0.47
CA PHE A 26 8.78 -9.06 -0.73
C PHE A 26 7.25 -8.98 -0.83
N LEU A 27 6.61 -9.88 -1.57
CA LEU A 27 5.15 -9.93 -1.69
C LEU A 27 4.47 -10.25 -0.36
N THR A 28 5.07 -11.12 0.45
CA THR A 28 4.57 -11.48 1.79
C THR A 28 4.56 -10.25 2.71
N GLU A 29 5.67 -9.53 2.79
CA GLU A 29 5.76 -8.30 3.58
C GLU A 29 4.77 -7.23 3.05
N LEU A 30 4.68 -7.08 1.73
CA LEU A 30 3.75 -6.14 1.12
C LEU A 30 2.28 -6.49 1.40
N HIS A 31 1.94 -7.79 1.43
CA HIS A 31 0.61 -8.26 1.78
C HIS A 31 0.26 -7.94 3.23
N GLN A 32 1.18 -8.17 4.17
CA GLN A 32 0.98 -7.81 5.58
C GLN A 32 0.66 -6.33 5.76
N GLN A 33 1.37 -5.45 5.03
CA GLN A 33 1.10 -4.01 5.08
C GLN A 33 -0.24 -3.63 4.44
N LEU A 34 -0.68 -4.36 3.42
CA LEU A 34 -2.01 -4.18 2.81
C LEU A 34 -3.13 -4.60 3.78
N GLU A 35 -2.98 -5.73 4.47
CA GLU A 35 -3.93 -6.19 5.49
C GLU A 35 -4.03 -5.18 6.64
N TYR A 36 -2.89 -4.66 7.13
CA TYR A 36 -2.86 -3.62 8.15
C TYR A 36 -3.64 -2.36 7.73
N LEU A 37 -3.41 -1.87 6.50
CA LEU A 37 -4.15 -0.73 5.95
C LEU A 37 -5.63 -1.03 5.72
N GLY A 38 -5.97 -2.29 5.43
CA GLY A 38 -7.34 -2.77 5.34
C GLY A 38 -8.06 -2.73 6.69
N ALA A 39 -7.37 -3.12 7.76
CA ALA A 39 -7.91 -3.11 9.13
C ALA A 39 -8.17 -1.69 9.66
N LEU A 40 -7.26 -0.74 9.41
CA LEU A 40 -7.45 0.69 9.72
C LEU A 40 -8.63 1.29 8.94
N ARG A 41 -8.94 0.74 7.76
CA ARG A 41 -10.10 1.11 6.95
C ARG A 41 -11.35 0.39 7.49
N GLY A 42 -11.84 0.80 8.66
CA GLY A 42 -13.04 0.23 9.27
C GLY A 42 -14.26 0.14 8.30
N PRO A 43 -15.25 -0.72 8.59
CA PRO A 43 -16.32 -1.10 7.65
C PRO A 43 -17.20 0.04 7.09
N GLY A 44 -17.04 1.29 7.53
CA GLY A 44 -17.78 2.47 7.05
C GLY A 44 -16.96 3.45 6.20
N ALA A 45 -15.71 3.15 5.83
CA ALA A 45 -14.88 4.05 5.04
C ALA A 45 -15.19 3.98 3.52
N GLU A 46 -16.46 4.25 3.21
CA GLU A 46 -16.92 4.54 1.86
C GLU A 46 -16.35 5.91 1.44
N GLN A 47 -15.36 5.84 0.55
CA GLN A 47 -15.19 6.70 -0.61
C GLN A 47 -15.46 8.20 -0.46
N ASN A 48 -14.90 8.86 0.55
CA ASN A 48 -14.65 10.30 0.45
C ASN A 48 -13.43 10.55 -0.45
N SER A 49 -13.60 10.38 -1.77
CA SER A 49 -12.71 11.02 -2.72
C SER A 49 -13.08 12.50 -2.75
N GLY A 50 -12.58 13.26 -1.78
CA GLY A 50 -12.56 14.71 -1.87
C GLY A 50 -11.97 15.05 -3.24
N VAL A 51 -12.76 15.69 -4.08
CA VAL A 51 -12.36 16.17 -5.40
C VAL A 51 -11.38 17.31 -5.15
N LEU A 52 -10.13 16.95 -4.85
CA LEU A 52 -9.02 17.88 -4.91
C LEU A 52 -8.85 18.26 -6.38
N SER A 53 -8.67 19.55 -6.62
CA SER A 53 -8.67 20.22 -7.93
C SER A 53 -7.65 19.68 -8.97
N GLY A 54 -6.87 18.63 -8.63
CA GLY A 54 -5.91 17.93 -9.49
C GLY A 54 -6.33 16.52 -9.96
N GLY A 55 -7.59 16.12 -9.79
CA GLY A 55 -8.11 14.82 -10.22
C GLY A 55 -7.91 13.69 -9.21
N ASN A 56 -8.64 12.57 -9.36
CA ASN A 56 -8.64 11.48 -8.38
C ASN A 56 -7.23 10.83 -8.29
N PRO A 57 -6.52 10.93 -7.15
CA PRO A 57 -5.16 10.41 -7.00
C PRO A 57 -5.10 8.88 -7.19
N ARG A 58 -6.18 8.15 -6.87
CA ARG A 58 -6.27 6.70 -7.13
C ARG A 58 -6.27 6.41 -8.63
N LEU A 59 -6.94 7.25 -9.42
CA LEU A 59 -6.96 7.10 -10.88
C LEU A 59 -5.60 7.44 -11.49
N GLN A 60 -4.90 8.45 -10.98
CA GLN A 60 -3.54 8.78 -11.44
C GLN A 60 -2.58 7.62 -11.20
N VAL A 61 -2.64 7.02 -10.01
CA VAL A 61 -1.87 5.81 -9.69
C VAL A 61 -2.18 4.67 -10.65
N LYS A 62 -3.48 4.39 -10.92
CA LYS A 62 -3.84 3.36 -11.89
C LYS A 62 -3.27 3.63 -13.29
N LYS A 63 -3.37 4.87 -13.77
CA LYS A 63 -2.79 5.28 -15.07
C LYS A 63 -1.28 5.12 -15.13
N TYR A 64 -0.59 5.35 -14.02
CA TYR A 64 0.86 5.15 -13.95
C TYR A 64 1.23 3.66 -14.09
N PHE A 65 0.58 2.77 -13.34
CA PHE A 65 0.80 1.33 -13.48
C PHE A 65 0.39 0.78 -14.85
N TRP A 66 -0.66 1.34 -15.45
CA TRP A 66 -1.03 1.00 -16.82
C TRP A 66 0.10 1.28 -17.82
N ARG A 67 0.79 2.42 -17.69
CA ARG A 67 1.97 2.74 -18.52
C ARG A 67 3.15 1.79 -18.27
N ILE A 68 3.32 1.30 -17.04
CA ILE A 68 4.34 0.29 -16.73
C ILE A 68 4.02 -1.03 -17.45
N HIS A 69 2.76 -1.46 -17.42
CA HIS A 69 2.33 -2.66 -18.14
C HIS A 69 2.54 -2.52 -19.65
N ASP A 70 2.11 -1.41 -20.24
CA ASP A 70 2.34 -1.09 -21.65
C ASP A 70 3.84 -1.08 -22.01
N TYR A 71 4.68 -0.49 -21.16
CA TYR A 71 6.13 -0.55 -21.34
C TYR A 71 6.68 -1.98 -21.33
N LEU A 72 6.28 -2.82 -20.37
CA LEU A 72 6.72 -4.21 -20.29
C LEU A 72 6.29 -5.02 -21.51
N GLU A 73 5.06 -4.83 -21.97
CA GLU A 73 4.53 -5.49 -23.17
C GLU A 73 5.31 -5.09 -24.42
N ASN A 74 5.57 -3.79 -24.59
CA ASN A 74 6.39 -3.26 -25.70
C ASN A 74 7.86 -3.72 -25.66
N GLN A 75 8.36 -4.14 -24.50
CA GLN A 75 9.71 -4.69 -24.32
C GLN A 75 9.73 -6.22 -24.24
N GLU A 76 8.61 -6.87 -24.60
CA GLU A 76 8.44 -8.32 -24.59
C GLU A 76 8.80 -8.96 -23.24
N TYR A 77 8.58 -8.23 -22.15
CA TYR A 77 8.91 -8.65 -20.80
C TYR A 77 10.38 -9.07 -20.62
N SER A 78 11.30 -8.49 -21.39
CA SER A 78 12.73 -8.77 -21.28
C SER A 78 13.27 -8.53 -19.86
N SER A 79 14.33 -9.26 -19.48
CA SER A 79 14.94 -9.13 -18.15
C SER A 79 15.46 -7.71 -17.86
N CYS A 80 15.92 -7.00 -18.90
CA CYS A 80 16.34 -5.60 -18.83
C CYS A 80 15.17 -4.69 -18.48
N ALA A 81 14.02 -4.85 -19.14
CA ALA A 81 12.82 -4.08 -18.86
C ALA A 81 12.31 -4.33 -17.43
N TRP A 82 12.31 -5.59 -16.97
CA TRP A 82 11.98 -5.92 -15.58
C TRP A 82 12.94 -5.29 -14.57
N THR A 83 14.23 -5.21 -14.88
CA THR A 83 15.21 -4.53 -14.04
C THR A 83 14.88 -3.05 -13.87
N ILE A 84 14.51 -2.38 -14.98
CA ILE A 84 14.10 -0.97 -14.96
C ILE A 84 12.83 -0.78 -14.12
N VAL A 85 11.81 -1.60 -14.35
CA VAL A 85 10.55 -1.54 -13.59
C VAL A 85 10.78 -1.76 -12.10
N ARG A 86 11.70 -2.64 -11.71
CA ARG A 86 12.03 -2.86 -10.29
C ARG A 86 12.63 -1.64 -9.64
N VAL A 87 13.62 -1.01 -10.29
CA VAL A 87 14.25 0.21 -9.76
C VAL A 87 13.20 1.31 -9.56
N GLU A 88 12.34 1.51 -10.56
CA GLU A 88 11.26 2.49 -10.53
C GLU A 88 10.26 2.20 -9.39
N ILE A 89 9.87 0.94 -9.19
CA ILE A 89 8.93 0.56 -8.13
C ILE A 89 9.56 0.66 -6.74
N ILE A 90 10.82 0.23 -6.57
CA ILE A 90 11.56 0.40 -5.31
C ILE A 90 11.60 1.88 -4.93
N GLN A 91 11.86 2.75 -5.91
CA GLN A 91 11.86 4.19 -5.70
C GLN A 91 10.48 4.70 -5.27
N CYS A 92 9.40 4.27 -5.92
CA CYS A 92 8.03 4.61 -5.51
C CYS A 92 7.72 4.18 -4.07
N LEU A 93 8.15 2.98 -3.69
CA LEU A 93 7.93 2.43 -2.35
C LEU A 93 8.73 3.17 -1.28
N PHE A 94 9.95 3.61 -1.60
CA PHE A 94 10.76 4.43 -0.71
C PHE A 94 10.02 5.72 -0.29
N PHE A 95 9.24 6.31 -1.20
CA PHE A 95 8.39 7.47 -0.89
C PHE A 95 7.06 7.09 -0.20
N ALA A 96 6.48 5.94 -0.53
CA ALA A 96 5.17 5.53 -0.03
C ALA A 96 5.20 4.98 1.41
N PHE A 97 6.19 4.14 1.77
CA PHE A 97 6.23 3.48 3.07
C PHE A 97 6.35 4.44 4.28
N PRO A 98 7.14 5.52 4.23
CA PRO A 98 7.17 6.50 5.31
C PRO A 98 5.80 7.13 5.59
N LEU A 99 4.99 7.33 4.55
CA LEU A 99 3.63 7.86 4.69
C LEU A 99 2.70 6.85 5.36
N VAL A 100 2.79 5.58 4.96
CA VAL A 100 2.05 4.48 5.58
C VAL A 100 2.38 4.35 7.06
N ARG A 101 3.67 4.39 7.44
CA ARG A 101 4.10 4.37 8.84
C ARG A 101 3.69 5.61 9.64
N LYS A 102 3.55 6.76 9.00
CA LYS A 102 3.05 7.98 9.67
C LYS A 102 1.56 7.84 9.98
N LEU A 103 0.79 7.34 9.02
CA LEU A 103 -0.64 7.05 9.23
C LEU A 103 -0.85 6.02 10.35
N SER A 104 0.00 5.00 10.43
CA SER A 104 -0.09 3.97 11.47
C SER A 104 0.19 4.51 12.88
N LYS A 105 1.14 5.45 13.03
CA LYS A 105 1.47 6.05 14.33
C LYS A 105 0.37 6.97 14.87
N GLN A 106 -0.26 7.72 13.96
CA GLN A 106 -1.30 8.67 14.34
C GLN A 106 -2.55 7.98 14.92
N GLU A 107 -2.86 6.77 14.45
CA GLU A 107 -3.97 5.97 14.97
C GLU A 107 -3.68 5.41 16.38
N THR A 108 -2.46 4.94 16.63
CA THR A 108 -2.07 4.42 17.96
C THR A 108 -2.07 5.47 19.06
N ASP A 109 -1.84 6.74 18.71
CA ASP A 109 -1.91 7.86 19.66
C ASP A 109 -3.37 8.30 19.91
N SER A 110 -4.26 8.14 18.92
CA SER A 110 -5.69 8.48 19.05
C SER A 110 -6.43 7.45 19.92
N LEU A 111 -6.07 6.17 19.84
CA LEU A 111 -6.66 5.11 20.66
C LEU A 111 -6.28 5.21 22.16
N LYS A 112 -5.19 5.92 22.50
CA LYS A 112 -4.76 6.13 23.88
C LYS A 112 -5.52 7.22 24.63
N VAL A 113 -6.22 8.13 23.93
CA VAL A 113 -6.96 9.23 24.57
C VAL A 113 -8.34 8.78 25.09
N GLU A 114 -8.88 7.65 24.63
CA GLU A 114 -10.22 7.19 25.03
C GLU A 114 -10.24 6.25 26.26
N GLN A 115 -9.08 5.87 26.82
CA GLN A 115 -8.97 5.04 28.02
C GLN A 115 -8.50 5.86 29.25
N GLU A 116 -9.26 6.89 29.62
CA GLU A 116 -9.19 7.47 30.98
C GLU A 116 -10.36 6.90 31.81
N PRO A 117 -10.11 6.14 32.90
CA PRO A 117 -11.19 5.60 33.73
C PRO A 117 -11.80 6.72 34.58
N SER A 118 -13.08 7.02 34.31
CA SER A 118 -13.90 7.92 35.11
C SER A 118 -13.91 7.51 36.60
N PRO A 119 -13.67 8.44 37.55
CA PRO A 119 -13.57 8.11 38.96
C PRO A 119 -14.95 7.70 39.53
N GLY A 120 -14.98 6.52 40.15
CA GLY A 120 -16.17 5.84 40.63
C GLY A 120 -17.09 6.70 41.52
N PHE A 121 -18.38 6.58 41.25
CA PHE A 121 -19.45 7.11 42.09
C PHE A 121 -19.41 6.44 43.48
N LYS A 122 -19.29 7.26 44.53
CA LYS A 122 -19.49 6.87 45.92
C LYS A 122 -20.95 6.50 46.15
N SER A 123 -21.20 5.29 46.63
CA SER A 123 -22.48 4.90 47.21
C SER A 123 -22.61 5.55 48.60
N ILE A 124 -23.69 6.29 48.83
CA ILE A 124 -24.05 6.89 50.12
C ILE A 124 -25.30 6.17 50.62
N GLY A 125 -25.22 5.66 51.86
CA GLY A 125 -26.36 5.54 52.79
C GLY A 125 -27.26 4.33 52.60
#